data_AF-A0A7K0LP71-F1
#
_entry.id   AF-A0A7K0LP71-F1
#
_cell.length_a   1.000
_cell.length_b   1.000
_cell.length_c   1.000
_cell.angle_alpha   90.00
_cell.angle_beta   90.00
_cell.angle_gamma   90.00
#
_symmetry.space_group_name_H-M   'P 1'
#
loop_
_entity.id
_entity.type
_entity.pdbx_description
1 polymer ?
#
loop_
_entity_poly.entity_id
_entity_poly.type
_entity_poly.pdbx_seq_one_letter_code
_entity_poly.pdbx_strand_id
1 'polypeptide(L)'
;MLIAQRPTLTEEPISENRSRFILEPLEPGFGYTLGNSLRRTLLSSIPGAAVTSIRIDGVLHEFTTVPGVAEDVTELILNIKNLVVSSDNDEPVVMYVRKQGPGEVTAADIAPPAGVEVHNPGLHIANLNAKGKLEIELVVERGRGYVSAVQNKQPDQPIGHIPIDSIYSPVLKVTYKVEATRVEQRTDFDRLVVDVETKSSIRPRDAVAS
;
A
#
# COMPACT_ATOMS: atom_id res chain seq x y z
N MET A 1 -2.32 -38.04 20.44
CA MET A 1 -2.97 -36.72 20.57
C MET A 1 -4.44 -36.93 20.32
N LEU A 2 -5.30 -36.60 21.29
CA LEU A 2 -6.75 -36.51 21.06
C LEU A 2 -6.98 -35.45 19.97
N ILE A 3 -7.95 -35.68 19.10
CA ILE A 3 -8.32 -34.72 18.06
C ILE A 3 -8.85 -33.48 18.78
N ALA A 4 -8.01 -32.45 18.91
CA ALA A 4 -8.43 -31.13 19.34
C ALA A 4 -9.57 -30.67 18.44
N GLN A 5 -10.56 -30.01 19.02
CA GLN A 5 -11.67 -29.42 18.27
C GLN A 5 -11.10 -28.61 17.10
N ARG A 6 -11.60 -28.88 15.88
CA ARG A 6 -11.06 -28.25 14.66
C ARG A 6 -11.22 -26.73 14.75
N PRO A 7 -10.14 -25.94 14.63
CA PRO A 7 -10.25 -24.49 14.59
C PRO A 7 -11.06 -24.04 13.37
N THR A 8 -11.87 -23.00 13.55
CA THR A 8 -12.66 -22.36 12.50
C THR A 8 -12.15 -20.94 12.27
N LEU A 9 -12.07 -20.55 11.00
CA LEU A 9 -11.76 -19.18 10.58
C LEU A 9 -13.06 -18.48 10.18
N THR A 10 -13.39 -17.39 10.86
CA THR A 10 -14.56 -16.56 10.58
C THR A 10 -14.10 -15.16 10.16
N GLU A 11 -14.69 -14.62 9.09
CA GLU A 11 -14.46 -13.26 8.62
C GLU A 11 -15.61 -12.34 9.06
N GLU A 12 -15.28 -11.26 9.75
CA GLU A 12 -16.17 -10.15 10.11
C GLU A 12 -15.79 -8.90 9.29
N PRO A 13 -16.50 -8.59 8.19
CA PRO A 13 -16.23 -7.39 7.40
C PRO A 13 -16.63 -6.12 8.19
N ILE A 14 -15.70 -5.17 8.31
CA ILE A 14 -15.92 -3.86 8.97
C ILE A 14 -16.19 -2.78 7.91
N SER A 15 -15.41 -2.78 6.85
CA SER A 15 -15.60 -1.96 5.64
C SER A 15 -15.09 -2.73 4.42
N GLU A 16 -15.21 -2.16 3.22
CA GLU A 16 -14.78 -2.80 1.97
C GLU A 16 -13.31 -3.25 2.01
N ASN A 17 -12.43 -2.44 2.60
CA ASN A 17 -10.99 -2.69 2.68
C ASN A 17 -10.52 -3.01 4.10
N ARG A 18 -11.43 -3.36 5.01
CA ARG A 18 -11.07 -3.75 6.39
C ARG A 18 -11.94 -4.88 6.91
N SER A 19 -11.29 -5.95 7.36
CA SER A 19 -11.98 -7.11 7.92
C SER A 19 -11.24 -7.67 9.11
N ARG A 20 -12.00 -8.29 10.01
CA ARG A 20 -11.47 -8.99 11.17
C ARG A 20 -11.61 -10.49 10.97
N PHE A 21 -10.53 -11.21 11.17
CA PHE A 21 -10.44 -12.65 11.05
C PHE A 21 -10.31 -13.26 12.44
N ILE A 22 -11.23 -14.17 12.78
CA ILE A 22 -11.27 -14.84 14.07
C ILE A 22 -10.95 -16.30 13.85
N LEU A 23 -9.89 -16.77 14.50
CA LEU A 23 -9.46 -18.16 14.48
C LEU A 23 -9.58 -18.76 15.89
N GLU A 24 -10.56 -19.65 16.07
CA GLU A 24 -10.84 -20.30 17.35
C GLU A 24 -11.53 -21.67 17.17
N PRO A 25 -11.43 -22.58 18.16
CA PRO A 25 -10.51 -22.54 19.31
C PRO A 25 -9.11 -23.03 18.92
N LEU A 26 -8.06 -22.40 19.45
CA LEU A 26 -6.66 -22.80 19.28
C LEU A 26 -6.11 -23.35 20.60
N GLU A 27 -5.17 -24.29 20.51
CA GLU A 27 -4.44 -24.76 21.69
C GLU A 27 -3.74 -23.58 22.40
N PRO A 28 -3.63 -23.61 23.74
CA PRO A 28 -3.03 -22.52 24.50
C PRO A 28 -1.64 -22.14 23.96
N GLY A 29 -1.42 -20.85 23.69
CA GLY A 29 -0.17 -20.31 23.16
C GLY A 29 -0.08 -20.26 21.63
N PHE A 30 -0.88 -21.06 20.89
CA PHE A 30 -0.87 -21.03 19.43
C PHE A 30 -1.36 -19.69 18.86
N GLY A 31 -2.23 -18.98 19.59
CA GLY A 31 -2.72 -17.67 19.17
C GLY A 31 -1.59 -16.66 18.97
N TYR A 32 -0.59 -16.64 19.85
CA TYR A 32 0.56 -15.74 19.74
C TYR A 32 1.51 -16.15 18.61
N THR A 33 1.78 -17.45 18.47
CA THR A 33 2.67 -17.99 17.44
C THR A 33 2.12 -17.71 16.04
N LEU A 34 0.82 -17.95 15.83
CA LEU A 34 0.15 -17.69 14.55
C LEU A 34 -0.07 -16.20 14.33
N GLY A 35 -0.52 -15.46 15.35
CA GLY A 35 -0.83 -14.03 15.24
C GLY A 35 0.35 -13.19 14.79
N ASN A 36 1.52 -13.36 15.40
CA ASN A 36 2.72 -12.61 15.01
C ASN A 36 3.23 -13.01 13.61
N SER A 37 3.18 -14.31 13.28
CA SER A 37 3.61 -14.82 11.98
C SER A 37 2.71 -14.32 10.85
N LEU A 38 1.39 -14.38 11.03
CA LEU A 38 0.40 -13.85 10.09
C LEU A 38 0.57 -12.35 9.90
N ARG A 39 0.70 -11.58 10.99
CA ARG A 39 0.93 -10.14 10.93
C ARG A 39 2.16 -9.78 10.09
N ARG A 40 3.28 -10.48 10.31
CA ARG A 40 4.50 -10.24 9.54
C ARG A 40 4.31 -10.60 8.07
N THR A 41 3.71 -11.76 7.80
CA THR A 41 3.49 -12.26 6.44
C THR A 41 2.63 -11.29 5.63
N LEU A 42 1.50 -10.85 6.19
CA LEU A 42 0.59 -9.89 5.56
C LEU A 42 1.26 -8.56 5.22
N LEU A 43 2.11 -8.04 6.11
CA LEU A 43 2.76 -6.73 5.91
C LEU A 43 3.97 -6.78 4.96
N SER A 44 4.63 -7.92 4.79
CA SER A 44 5.93 -7.98 4.09
C SER A 44 5.99 -8.94 2.91
N SER A 45 5.04 -9.85 2.73
CA SER A 45 5.19 -10.97 1.79
C SER A 45 4.26 -10.89 0.58
N ILE A 46 3.16 -10.13 0.69
CA ILE A 46 2.20 -9.99 -0.40
C ILE A 46 2.80 -9.09 -1.49
N PRO A 47 2.86 -9.57 -2.75
CA PRO A 47 3.33 -8.75 -3.85
C PRO A 47 2.35 -7.60 -4.12
N GLY A 48 2.90 -6.44 -4.45
CA GLY A 48 2.13 -5.28 -4.89
C GLY A 48 2.98 -4.36 -5.74
N ALA A 49 2.40 -3.23 -6.17
CA ALA A 49 3.09 -2.23 -6.96
C ALA A 49 3.07 -0.88 -6.24
N ALA A 50 4.12 -0.09 -6.45
CA ALA A 50 4.24 1.25 -5.89
C ALA A 50 5.14 2.12 -6.78
N VAL A 51 5.03 3.43 -6.61
CA VAL A 51 5.94 4.39 -7.25
C VAL A 51 7.31 4.32 -6.55
N THR A 52 8.39 4.18 -7.33
CA THR A 52 9.77 4.08 -6.84
C THR A 52 10.55 5.36 -7.00
N SER A 53 10.29 6.09 -8.08
CA SER A 53 10.87 7.40 -8.32
C SER A 53 9.93 8.27 -9.13
N ILE A 54 10.13 9.56 -9.00
CA ILE A 54 9.41 10.58 -9.78
C ILE A 54 10.41 11.51 -10.45
N ARG A 55 10.02 12.08 -11.59
CA ARG A 55 10.74 13.19 -12.21
C ARG A 55 9.73 14.28 -12.55
N ILE A 56 9.97 15.48 -12.04
CA ILE A 56 9.09 16.63 -12.24
C ILE A 56 9.81 17.61 -13.17
N ASP A 57 9.14 18.06 -14.22
CA ASP A 57 9.71 19.02 -15.18
C ASP A 57 10.13 20.32 -14.47
N GLY A 58 11.36 20.79 -14.75
CA GLY A 58 11.93 21.99 -14.13
C GLY A 58 12.40 21.84 -12.67
N VAL A 59 12.31 20.64 -12.07
CA VAL A 59 12.73 20.37 -10.68
C VAL A 59 13.91 19.42 -10.67
N LEU A 60 14.97 19.80 -9.94
CA LEU A 60 16.20 18.99 -9.84
C LEU A 60 16.30 18.15 -8.56
N HIS A 61 15.63 18.59 -7.48
CA HIS A 61 15.66 17.92 -6.18
C HIS A 61 14.39 18.20 -5.37
N GLU A 62 14.17 17.37 -4.35
CA GLU A 62 12.96 17.28 -3.53
C GLU A 62 12.66 18.49 -2.63
N PHE A 63 13.66 19.33 -2.37
CA PHE A 63 13.55 20.49 -1.47
C PHE A 63 13.30 21.81 -2.23
N THR A 64 12.50 21.77 -3.28
CA THR A 64 12.14 22.94 -4.09
C THR A 64 10.64 23.10 -4.23
N THR A 65 10.22 24.25 -4.76
CA THR A 65 8.83 24.52 -5.15
C THR A 65 8.65 24.29 -6.63
N VAL A 66 7.43 23.93 -7.05
CA VAL A 66 7.08 23.77 -8.46
C VAL A 66 6.38 25.05 -8.95
N PRO A 67 6.95 25.80 -9.91
CA PRO A 67 6.31 27.00 -10.42
C PRO A 67 4.93 26.71 -10.99
N GLY A 68 3.91 27.42 -10.48
CA GLY A 68 2.55 27.26 -10.98
C GLY A 68 1.67 26.25 -10.23
N VAL A 69 2.23 25.58 -9.23
CA VAL A 69 1.55 24.60 -8.36
C VAL A 69 1.45 25.18 -6.93
N ALA A 70 0.38 24.88 -6.20
CA ALA A 70 0.20 25.34 -4.83
C ALA A 70 1.06 24.57 -3.83
N GLU A 71 1.15 23.25 -4.02
CA GLU A 71 1.91 22.30 -3.22
C GLU A 71 3.40 22.36 -3.55
N ASP A 72 4.25 22.13 -2.54
CA ASP A 72 5.68 21.95 -2.77
C ASP A 72 6.02 20.51 -3.22
N VAL A 73 7.27 20.27 -3.59
CA VAL A 73 7.68 18.94 -4.07
C VAL A 73 7.52 17.86 -3.00
N THR A 74 7.69 18.18 -1.72
CA THR A 74 7.54 17.21 -0.64
C THR A 74 6.08 16.80 -0.43
N GLU A 75 5.16 17.75 -0.53
CA GLU A 75 3.72 17.50 -0.48
C GLU A 75 3.25 16.69 -1.69
N LEU A 76 3.77 17.00 -2.90
CA LEU A 76 3.54 16.17 -4.08
C LEU A 76 4.02 14.72 -3.88
N ILE A 77 5.22 14.53 -3.32
CA ILE A 77 5.75 13.20 -3.01
C ILE A 77 4.83 12.45 -2.03
N LEU A 78 4.33 13.13 -0.98
CA LEU A 78 3.41 12.52 -0.02
C LEU A 78 2.09 12.11 -0.67
N ASN A 79 1.52 12.96 -1.52
CA ASN A 79 0.30 12.66 -2.26
C ASN A 79 0.52 11.47 -3.21
N ILE A 80 1.62 11.45 -3.96
CA ILE A 80 1.97 10.36 -4.87
C ILE A 80 2.20 9.04 -4.11
N LYS A 81 2.78 9.06 -2.90
CA LYS A 81 2.92 7.86 -2.07
C LYS A 81 1.59 7.23 -1.66
N ASN A 82 0.51 8.01 -1.63
CA ASN A 82 -0.85 7.52 -1.36
C ASN A 82 -1.56 6.97 -2.62
N LEU A 83 -0.92 7.01 -3.80
CA LEU A 83 -1.43 6.39 -5.01
C LEU A 83 -1.51 4.87 -4.83
N VAL A 84 -2.68 4.30 -5.12
CA VAL A 84 -2.89 2.85 -5.11
C VAL A 84 -2.83 2.36 -6.54
N VAL A 85 -1.78 1.63 -6.87
CA VAL A 85 -1.51 1.12 -8.21
C VAL A 85 -1.28 -0.40 -8.17
N SER A 86 -1.74 -1.11 -9.20
CA SER A 86 -1.32 -2.48 -9.50
C SER A 86 -0.61 -2.52 -10.86
N SER A 87 0.35 -3.44 -10.99
CA SER A 87 1.04 -3.69 -12.25
C SER A 87 1.13 -5.20 -12.47
N ASP A 88 0.83 -5.63 -13.68
CA ASP A 88 1.04 -7.00 -14.16
C ASP A 88 2.43 -7.18 -14.77
N ASN A 89 3.13 -6.08 -15.06
CA ASN A 89 4.47 -6.07 -15.64
C ASN A 89 5.53 -6.24 -14.55
N ASP A 90 6.43 -7.20 -14.73
CA ASP A 90 7.54 -7.45 -13.79
C ASP A 90 8.69 -6.45 -13.93
N GLU A 91 8.80 -5.78 -15.09
CA GLU A 91 9.78 -4.72 -15.33
C GLU A 91 9.25 -3.34 -14.86
N PRO A 92 10.13 -2.38 -14.55
CA PRO A 92 9.73 -1.01 -14.24
C PRO A 92 8.92 -0.36 -15.37
N VAL A 93 7.79 0.24 -15.01
CA VAL A 93 6.87 0.88 -15.95
C VAL A 93 6.79 2.37 -15.67
N VAL A 94 6.83 3.18 -16.72
CA VAL A 94 6.73 4.63 -16.63
C VAL A 94 5.30 5.09 -16.92
N MET A 95 4.76 5.93 -16.04
CA MET A 95 3.49 6.64 -16.23
C MET A 95 3.71 8.15 -16.28
N TYR A 96 2.78 8.88 -16.89
CA TYR A 96 2.86 10.33 -16.99
C TYR A 96 1.61 10.99 -16.43
N VAL A 97 1.82 12.12 -15.75
CA VAL A 97 0.77 13.05 -15.33
C VAL A 97 1.04 14.38 -16.01
N ARG A 98 0.10 14.84 -16.83
CA ARG A 98 0.22 16.08 -17.59
C ARG A 98 -1.05 16.88 -17.51
N LYS A 99 -0.98 18.07 -16.92
CA LYS A 99 -2.11 19.00 -16.85
C LYS A 99 -1.62 20.44 -16.99
N GLN A 100 -2.41 21.26 -17.67
CA GLN A 100 -2.13 22.68 -17.89
C GLN A 100 -3.39 23.51 -17.67
N GLY A 101 -3.19 24.71 -17.12
CA GLY A 101 -4.27 25.64 -16.77
C GLY A 101 -4.75 25.46 -15.34
N PRO A 102 -5.60 26.38 -14.84
CA PRO A 102 -6.06 26.35 -13.47
C PRO A 102 -6.93 25.13 -13.18
N GLY A 103 -6.72 24.51 -12.02
CA GLY A 103 -7.57 23.44 -11.53
C GLY A 103 -6.83 22.40 -10.70
N GLU A 104 -7.62 21.48 -10.13
CA GLU A 104 -7.12 20.35 -9.36
C GLU A 104 -6.58 19.26 -10.29
N VAL A 105 -5.42 18.69 -9.96
CA VAL A 105 -4.83 17.49 -10.57
C VAL A 105 -5.15 16.32 -9.66
N THR A 106 -5.74 15.26 -10.24
CA THR A 106 -6.13 14.04 -9.53
C THR A 106 -5.45 12.83 -10.13
N ALA A 107 -5.51 11.68 -9.45
CA ALA A 107 -5.01 10.42 -9.98
C ALA A 107 -5.73 9.96 -11.26
N ALA A 108 -6.92 10.49 -11.57
CA ALA A 108 -7.60 10.28 -12.85
C ALA A 108 -6.90 10.96 -14.03
N ASP A 109 -6.07 11.98 -13.78
CA ASP A 109 -5.28 12.67 -14.82
C ASP A 109 -3.99 11.90 -15.18
N ILE A 110 -3.69 10.79 -14.48
CA ILE A 110 -2.58 9.89 -14.81
C ILE A 110 -2.97 9.09 -16.06
N ALA A 111 -2.05 8.99 -17.02
CA ALA A 111 -2.20 8.11 -18.17
C ALA A 111 -1.47 6.78 -17.91
N PRO A 112 -2.14 5.75 -17.37
CA PRO A 112 -1.51 4.45 -17.15
C PRO A 112 -1.31 3.72 -18.49
N PRO A 113 -0.14 3.11 -18.72
CA PRO A 113 0.09 2.22 -19.85
C PRO A 113 -0.64 0.89 -19.64
N ALA A 114 -0.62 0.04 -20.67
CA ALA A 114 -1.22 -1.29 -20.60
C ALA A 114 -0.59 -2.14 -19.48
N GLY A 115 -1.42 -2.85 -18.72
CA GLY A 115 -1.00 -3.70 -17.59
C GLY A 115 -0.77 -2.94 -16.29
N VAL A 116 -1.09 -1.64 -16.21
CA VAL A 116 -1.06 -0.86 -14.98
C VAL A 116 -2.45 -0.28 -14.70
N GLU A 117 -2.91 -0.36 -13.46
CA GLU A 117 -4.23 0.13 -13.04
C GLU A 117 -4.13 1.01 -11.79
N VAL A 118 -4.86 2.12 -11.80
CA VAL A 118 -4.97 3.07 -10.68
C VAL A 118 -6.30 2.85 -9.96
N HIS A 119 -6.25 2.47 -8.69
CA HIS A 119 -7.42 2.04 -7.91
C HIS A 119 -8.09 3.16 -7.11
N ASN A 120 -7.50 4.36 -7.09
CA ASN A 120 -8.04 5.53 -6.40
C ASN A 120 -7.98 6.81 -7.27
N PRO A 121 -8.72 6.85 -8.40
CA PRO A 121 -8.67 7.96 -9.36
C PRO A 121 -9.04 9.33 -8.76
N GLY A 122 -9.83 9.36 -7.69
CA GLY A 122 -10.19 10.59 -6.98
C GLY A 122 -9.12 11.14 -6.03
N LEU A 123 -7.94 10.51 -5.95
CA LEU A 123 -6.84 10.99 -5.10
C LEU A 123 -6.35 12.35 -5.59
N HIS A 124 -6.36 13.34 -4.71
CA HIS A 124 -5.76 14.65 -4.94
C HIS A 124 -4.24 14.52 -5.10
N ILE A 125 -3.69 15.11 -6.16
CA ILE A 125 -2.24 15.19 -6.38
C ILE A 125 -1.73 16.61 -6.13
N ALA A 126 -2.34 17.60 -6.80
CA ALA A 126 -1.88 18.99 -6.77
C ALA A 126 -2.97 19.98 -7.20
N ASN A 127 -2.77 21.28 -6.96
CA ASN A 127 -3.58 22.37 -7.47
C ASN A 127 -2.75 23.30 -8.35
N LEU A 128 -3.24 23.56 -9.56
CA LEU A 128 -2.61 24.46 -10.54
C LEU A 128 -3.22 25.85 -10.49
N ASN A 129 -2.36 26.86 -10.57
CA ASN A 129 -2.77 28.24 -10.73
C ASN A 129 -3.13 28.57 -12.20
N ALA A 130 -3.56 29.81 -12.47
CA ALA A 130 -4.04 30.23 -13.80
C ALA A 130 -3.07 30.00 -14.97
N LYS A 131 -1.77 29.91 -14.71
CA LYS A 131 -0.73 29.63 -15.73
C LYS A 131 0.08 28.38 -15.39
N GLY A 132 -0.43 27.55 -14.48
CA GLY A 132 0.26 26.35 -14.01
C GLY A 132 0.36 25.31 -15.11
N LYS A 133 1.52 24.68 -15.20
CA LYS A 133 1.76 23.47 -15.99
C LYS A 133 2.43 22.47 -15.05
N LEU A 134 1.89 21.26 -14.99
CA LEU A 134 2.48 20.17 -14.25
C LEU A 134 2.74 19.00 -15.19
N GLU A 135 3.98 18.54 -15.19
CA GLU A 135 4.43 17.37 -15.92
C GLU A 135 5.28 16.52 -14.99
N ILE A 136 4.75 15.36 -14.62
CA ILE A 136 5.41 14.40 -13.72
C ILE A 136 5.51 13.06 -14.45
N GLU A 137 6.69 12.48 -14.40
CA GLU A 137 6.95 11.10 -14.74
C GLU A 137 7.01 10.27 -13.45
N LEU A 138 6.29 9.16 -13.42
CA LEU A 138 6.19 8.24 -12.29
C LEU A 138 6.72 6.88 -12.72
N VAL A 139 7.74 6.36 -12.03
CA VAL A 139 8.21 4.99 -12.24
C VAL A 139 7.50 4.09 -11.24
N VAL A 140 6.78 3.08 -11.74
CA VAL A 140 6.08 2.06 -10.96
C VAL A 140 6.80 0.73 -11.12
N GLU A 141 7.06 0.08 -10.00
CA GLU A 141 7.67 -1.24 -9.97
C GLU A 141 6.83 -2.18 -9.09
N ARG A 142 7.03 -3.48 -9.29
CA ARG A 142 6.49 -4.51 -8.42
C ARG A 142 7.50 -4.85 -7.33
N GLY A 143 6.99 -5.10 -6.13
CA GLY A 143 7.83 -5.41 -4.98
C GLY A 143 7.03 -6.02 -3.84
N ARG A 144 7.65 -6.07 -2.67
CA ARG A 144 7.04 -6.58 -1.43
C ARG A 144 7.38 -5.69 -0.26
N GLY A 145 6.44 -5.57 0.68
CA GLY A 145 6.65 -4.82 1.91
C GLY A 145 6.88 -3.32 1.68
N TYR A 146 7.98 -2.82 2.24
CA TYR A 146 8.35 -1.40 2.22
C TYR A 146 9.83 -1.27 1.86
N VAL A 147 10.14 -0.33 0.96
CA VAL A 147 11.52 0.02 0.59
C VAL A 147 11.67 1.54 0.70
N SER A 148 12.76 1.97 1.33
CA SER A 148 13.03 3.40 1.54
C SER A 148 13.57 4.07 0.27
N ALA A 149 13.36 5.38 0.15
CA ALA A 149 13.91 6.20 -0.94
C ALA A 149 15.44 6.03 -1.11
N VAL A 150 16.18 5.85 -0.02
CA VAL A 150 17.63 5.64 -0.05
C VAL A 150 18.02 4.34 -0.75
N GLN A 151 17.23 3.29 -0.58
CA GLN A 151 17.47 2.00 -1.24
C GLN A 151 17.05 2.01 -2.71
N ASN A 152 16.12 2.89 -3.09
CA ASN A 152 15.70 3.10 -4.48
C ASN A 152 16.70 3.94 -5.28
N LYS A 153 17.73 4.54 -4.65
CA LYS A 153 18.78 5.29 -5.35
C LYS A 153 19.60 4.35 -6.22
N GLN A 154 19.63 4.63 -7.53
CA GLN A 154 20.54 3.97 -8.45
C GLN A 154 21.78 4.84 -8.71
N PRO A 155 22.98 4.25 -8.83
CA PRO A 155 24.21 5.01 -9.08
C PRO A 155 24.17 5.82 -10.39
N ASP A 156 23.50 5.28 -11.42
CA ASP A 156 23.47 5.83 -12.77
C ASP A 156 22.17 6.60 -13.08
N GLN A 157 21.45 7.03 -12.04
CA GLN A 157 20.15 7.67 -12.20
C GLN A 157 20.30 9.08 -12.83
N PRO A 158 19.51 9.42 -13.87
CA PRO A 158 19.59 10.73 -14.51
C PRO A 158 19.26 11.86 -13.52
N ILE A 159 19.84 13.03 -13.76
CA ILE A 159 19.55 14.24 -12.97
C ILE A 159 18.05 14.55 -13.04
N GLY A 160 17.47 14.92 -11.89
CA GLY A 160 16.04 15.23 -11.75
C GLY A 160 15.15 14.03 -11.41
N HIS A 161 15.70 12.80 -11.36
CA HIS A 161 15.00 11.67 -10.75
C HIS A 161 15.10 11.73 -9.24
N ILE A 162 13.94 11.80 -8.59
CA ILE A 162 13.80 11.86 -7.14
C ILE A 162 13.27 10.49 -6.70
N PRO A 163 14.08 9.66 -6.04
CA PRO A 163 13.61 8.40 -5.47
C PRO A 163 12.72 8.70 -4.25
N ILE A 164 11.66 7.92 -4.09
CA ILE A 164 10.70 8.07 -3.00
C ILE A 164 10.51 6.74 -2.28
N ASP A 165 9.91 6.77 -1.09
CA ASP A 165 9.60 5.53 -0.37
C ASP A 165 8.50 4.74 -1.09
N SER A 166 8.75 3.44 -1.28
CA SER A 166 7.84 2.55 -2.00
C SER A 166 7.09 1.65 -1.03
N ILE A 167 5.79 1.89 -0.91
CA ILE A 167 4.87 1.07 -0.10
C ILE A 167 4.24 0.00 -1.00
N TYR A 168 5.00 -1.06 -1.27
CA TYR A 168 4.53 -2.17 -2.12
C TYR A 168 3.43 -2.98 -1.46
N SER A 169 3.47 -3.14 -0.13
CA SER A 169 2.46 -3.90 0.60
C SER A 169 1.07 -3.35 0.28
N PRO A 170 0.14 -4.19 -0.23
CA PRO A 170 -1.24 -3.80 -0.38
C PRO A 170 -1.97 -3.80 0.97
N VAL A 171 -1.35 -4.32 2.03
CA VAL A 171 -1.86 -4.26 3.41
C VAL A 171 -1.27 -3.04 4.11
N LEU A 172 -2.13 -2.14 4.58
CA LEU A 172 -1.75 -0.89 5.25
C LEU A 172 -1.47 -1.11 6.73
N LYS A 173 -2.34 -1.89 7.38
CA LYS A 173 -2.28 -2.09 8.82
C LYS A 173 -2.78 -3.47 9.21
N VAL A 174 -2.03 -4.10 10.10
CA VAL A 174 -2.43 -5.35 10.73
C VAL A 174 -2.19 -5.26 12.23
N THR A 175 -3.24 -5.53 13.00
CA THR A 175 -3.15 -5.75 14.45
C THR A 175 -3.73 -7.11 14.78
N TYR A 176 -3.26 -7.71 15.87
CA TYR A 176 -3.86 -8.95 16.37
C TYR A 176 -3.96 -8.89 17.88
N LYS A 177 -4.92 -9.64 18.42
CA LYS A 177 -5.08 -9.89 19.85
C LYS A 177 -5.40 -11.36 20.08
N VAL A 178 -4.96 -11.87 21.22
CA VAL A 178 -5.28 -13.24 21.66
C VAL A 178 -6.15 -13.11 22.89
N GLU A 179 -7.31 -13.75 22.86
CA GLU A 179 -8.29 -13.77 23.94
C GLU A 179 -8.45 -15.21 24.43
N ALA A 180 -8.85 -15.39 25.69
CA ALA A 180 -9.18 -16.72 26.21
C ALA A 180 -10.57 -17.14 25.71
N THR A 181 -10.70 -18.39 25.25
CA THR A 181 -11.97 -19.00 24.87
C THR A 181 -12.19 -20.31 25.62
N ARG A 182 -13.46 -20.66 25.85
CA ARG A 182 -13.84 -21.87 26.57
C ARG A 182 -14.18 -22.98 25.59
N VAL A 183 -13.54 -24.12 25.76
CA VAL A 183 -13.89 -25.38 25.10
C VAL A 183 -14.26 -26.39 26.18
N GLU A 184 -15.53 -26.79 26.20
CA GLU A 184 -16.10 -27.67 27.22
C GLU A 184 -15.82 -27.15 28.66
N GLN A 185 -14.97 -27.85 29.42
CA GLN A 185 -14.59 -27.47 30.78
C GLN A 185 -13.31 -26.64 30.86
N ARG A 186 -12.53 -26.55 29.76
CA ARG A 186 -11.26 -25.81 29.69
C ARG A 186 -11.48 -24.38 29.22
N THR A 187 -10.85 -23.42 29.88
CA THR A 187 -10.98 -21.97 29.59
C THR A 187 -9.69 -21.32 29.09
N ASP A 188 -8.67 -22.13 28.83
CA ASP A 188 -7.31 -21.70 28.50
C ASP A 188 -7.01 -21.79 26.99
N PHE A 189 -8.00 -22.13 26.16
CA PHE A 189 -7.85 -22.12 24.71
C PHE A 189 -7.71 -20.68 24.20
N ASP A 190 -6.98 -20.52 23.11
CA ASP A 190 -6.75 -19.22 22.48
C ASP A 190 -7.82 -18.94 21.42
N ARG A 191 -8.27 -17.69 21.39
CA ARG A 191 -9.05 -17.06 20.31
C ARG A 191 -8.20 -15.97 19.70
N LEU A 192 -7.71 -16.21 18.49
CA LEU A 192 -6.90 -15.24 17.75
C LEU A 192 -7.82 -14.35 16.92
N VAL A 193 -7.72 -13.03 17.13
CA VAL A 193 -8.45 -12.03 16.37
C VAL A 193 -7.44 -11.17 15.62
N VAL A 194 -7.48 -11.18 14.29
CA VAL A 194 -6.59 -10.42 13.41
C VAL A 194 -7.42 -9.35 12.70
N ASP A 195 -7.08 -8.08 12.87
CA ASP A 195 -7.71 -6.94 12.19
C ASP A 195 -6.80 -6.50 11.04
N VAL A 196 -7.29 -6.60 9.80
CA VAL A 196 -6.53 -6.38 8.57
C VAL A 196 -7.20 -5.26 7.78
N GLU A 197 -6.42 -4.22 7.47
CA GLU A 197 -6.80 -3.09 6.64
C GLU A 197 -5.89 -3.05 5.40
N THR A 198 -6.50 -3.07 4.22
CA THR A 198 -5.84 -3.10 2.91
C THR A 198 -6.07 -1.82 2.13
N LYS A 199 -5.27 -1.61 1.08
CA LYS A 199 -5.56 -0.70 -0.02
C LYS A 199 -6.69 -1.27 -0.88
N SER A 200 -7.31 -0.45 -1.72
CA SER A 200 -8.36 -0.89 -2.65
C SER A 200 -7.89 -1.88 -3.73
N SER A 201 -6.57 -2.11 -3.87
CA SER A 201 -6.00 -3.06 -4.83
C SER A 201 -6.25 -4.53 -4.48
N ILE A 202 -6.58 -4.86 -3.23
CA ILE A 202 -6.88 -6.23 -2.80
C ILE A 202 -7.86 -6.24 -1.63
N ARG A 203 -8.78 -7.21 -1.61
CA ARG A 203 -9.67 -7.39 -0.46
C ARG A 203 -8.91 -8.02 0.72
N PRO A 204 -9.29 -7.71 1.97
CA PRO A 204 -8.67 -8.31 3.16
C PRO A 204 -8.67 -9.85 3.14
N ARG A 205 -9.76 -10.45 2.64
CA ARG A 205 -9.88 -11.89 2.42
C ARG A 205 -8.75 -12.46 1.56
N ASP A 206 -8.53 -11.85 0.40
CA ASP A 206 -7.58 -12.35 -0.58
C ASP A 206 -6.15 -12.12 -0.08
N ALA A 207 -5.93 -11.04 0.67
CA ALA A 207 -4.67 -10.80 1.36
C ALA A 207 -4.35 -11.87 2.41
N VAL A 208 -5.34 -12.32 3.20
CA VAL A 208 -5.16 -13.40 4.19
C VAL A 208 -4.97 -14.77 3.53
N ALA A 209 -5.49 -14.97 2.33
CA ALA A 209 -5.32 -16.20 1.56
C ALA A 209 -3.98 -16.30 0.81
N SER A 210 -3.25 -15.19 0.66
CA SER A 210 -1.97 -15.08 -0.05
C SER A 210 -0.79 -15.60 0.77
#